data_AF-A0A3N5GDE1-F1
#
_entry.id   AF-A0A3N5GDE1-F1
#
_cell.length_a   1.000
_cell.length_b   1.000
_cell.length_c   1.000
_cell.angle_alpha   90.00
_cell.angle_beta   90.00
_cell.angle_gamma   90.00
#
_symmetry.space_group_name_H-M   'P 1'
#
loop_
_entity.id
_entity.type
_entity.pdbx_description
1 polymer ?
#
loop_
_entity_poly.entity_id
_entity_poly.type
_entity_poly.pdbx_seq_one_letter_code
_entity_poly.pdbx_strand_id
1 'polypeptide(L)'
;MSLLALLLALALERGLTQFFHLREPRWLDRYYDWIARRLGAGGTGTRVPVALVAVLFPVLPVAAVGWVLGSHLLGMPQLAFTVLVLLVSFGPRDLRDEVDDYVAALERGDGDEAARRAKELLEADASGRGAGLRDAVEEAIFVQSNNRIFGVIFWFMVLGPAGAWLFRVSDLLRRRAAFQGARGDMHDSLGRALVALHGLLAWIPARLAAVSFALAGSFEDAVGNWRVAVDRATESALDRSEDLLARVGKASLQPSVAGLAPESLDAATARGALAHRCARNVDLAGGDRAAGAGGLRRVRLPVLLVAVLATSVADAAPPRRIVSLAPNLTEIAYAAGAGPALVGTVAWSDYPPAARDLPQVGDGWRIDLERVLALRPDVVLAWNPGTPRATIERLRTLHLEVIEVPTYRLADVPAALRLVGDLAGTRATAEPVAQRFEAEVQRLRQQHAGGTVLRVMVQIEDRPLFTVNGRHVISEIVELCGGRNVFAELAQIAPQIDAEAVLARDPEVILGADGGVDALRAQWQRWPRLTAVRKGTIYALPADILARASPRLPQGAQAVCAALDDARQRLQ
;
A
#
# COMPACT_ATOMS: atom_id res chain seq x y z
N MET A 1 -42.19 -14.62 14.21
CA MET A 1 -42.51 -13.48 13.33
C MET A 1 -41.25 -12.78 12.79
N SER A 2 -40.25 -12.44 13.62
CA SER A 2 -39.07 -11.67 13.18
C SER A 2 -38.27 -12.31 12.03
N LEU A 3 -38.03 -13.63 12.07
CA LEU A 3 -37.35 -14.34 10.97
C LEU A 3 -38.18 -14.36 9.68
N LEU A 4 -39.50 -14.56 9.78
CA LEU A 4 -40.40 -14.47 8.64
C LEU A 4 -40.42 -13.05 8.04
N ALA A 5 -40.43 -12.02 8.90
CA ALA A 5 -40.37 -10.63 8.46
C ALA A 5 -39.05 -10.30 7.77
N LEU A 6 -37.92 -10.81 8.29
CA LEU A 6 -36.61 -10.63 7.68
C LEU A 6 -36.52 -11.32 6.31
N LEU A 7 -36.97 -12.58 6.20
CA LEU A 7 -37.00 -13.30 4.94
C LEU A 7 -37.92 -12.62 3.92
N LEU A 8 -39.09 -12.15 4.34
CA LEU A 8 -40.02 -11.43 3.47
C LEU A 8 -39.41 -10.10 3.01
N ALA A 9 -38.77 -9.34 3.90
CA ALA A 9 -38.11 -8.09 3.56
C ALA A 9 -36.96 -8.30 2.56
N LEU A 10 -36.11 -9.32 2.75
CA LEU A 10 -35.03 -9.67 1.82
C LEU A 10 -35.56 -10.16 0.46
N ALA A 11 -36.67 -10.92 0.46
CA ALA A 11 -37.31 -11.36 -0.78
C ALA A 11 -37.94 -10.18 -1.54
N LEU A 12 -38.62 -9.28 -0.82
CA LEU A 12 -39.21 -8.05 -1.37
C LEU A 12 -38.13 -7.09 -1.89
N GLU A 13 -36.98 -7.01 -1.22
CA GLU A 13 -35.85 -6.21 -1.65
C GLU A 13 -35.37 -6.57 -3.06
N ARG A 14 -35.29 -7.87 -3.38
CA ARG A 14 -34.91 -8.33 -4.73
C ARG A 14 -35.94 -8.00 -5.82
N GLY A 15 -37.21 -7.80 -5.45
CA GLY A 15 -38.30 -7.55 -6.40
C GLY A 15 -38.73 -6.08 -6.54
N LEU A 16 -38.45 -5.24 -5.55
CA LEU A 16 -38.94 -3.85 -5.45
C LEU A 16 -37.85 -2.80 -5.70
N THR A 17 -37.03 -3.00 -6.72
CA THR A 17 -35.97 -2.07 -7.14
C THR A 17 -36.48 -0.68 -7.57
N GLN A 18 -37.79 -0.51 -7.75
CA GLN A 18 -38.39 0.78 -8.14
C GLN A 18 -38.62 1.74 -6.95
N PHE A 19 -38.53 1.26 -5.70
CA PHE A 19 -38.85 2.04 -4.49
C PHE A 19 -37.63 2.52 -3.69
N PHE A 20 -36.42 2.49 -4.27
CA PHE A 20 -35.18 2.93 -3.60
C PHE A 20 -35.23 4.37 -3.05
N HIS A 21 -36.02 5.25 -3.67
CA HIS A 21 -36.19 6.64 -3.24
C HIS A 21 -36.82 6.79 -1.84
N LEU A 22 -37.50 5.76 -1.32
CA LEU A 22 -38.07 5.77 0.04
C LEU A 22 -37.03 5.40 1.12
N ARG A 23 -35.85 4.90 0.73
CA ARG A 23 -34.77 4.45 1.64
C ARG A 23 -33.73 5.55 1.96
N GLU A 24 -33.88 6.73 1.36
CA GLU A 24 -33.13 7.96 1.65
C GLU A 24 -34.08 9.03 2.24
N PRO A 25 -34.34 9.00 3.55
CA PRO A 25 -35.24 9.94 4.18
C PRO A 25 -34.64 11.35 4.20
N ARG A 26 -34.78 12.12 3.11
CA ARG A 26 -34.28 13.51 2.99
C ARG A 26 -34.84 14.47 4.06
N TRP A 27 -35.90 14.08 4.75
CA TRP A 27 -36.41 14.82 5.90
C TRP A 27 -35.43 14.77 7.09
N LEU A 28 -34.63 13.71 7.21
CA LEU A 28 -33.62 13.54 8.25
C LEU A 28 -32.49 14.57 8.13
N ASP A 29 -32.12 14.96 6.90
CA ASP A 29 -31.15 16.04 6.66
C ASP A 29 -31.66 17.37 7.22
N ARG A 30 -32.93 17.71 6.95
CA ARG A 30 -33.56 18.93 7.48
C ARG A 30 -33.68 18.88 9.00
N TYR A 31 -33.95 17.71 9.55
CA TYR A 31 -34.00 17.47 10.99
C TYR A 31 -32.63 17.65 11.65
N TYR A 32 -31.57 17.09 11.05
CA TYR A 32 -30.19 17.29 11.51
C TYR A 32 -29.81 18.78 11.47
N ASP A 33 -30.07 19.46 10.36
CA ASP A 33 -29.79 20.89 10.21
C ASP A 33 -30.57 21.75 11.23
N TRP A 34 -31.78 21.32 11.59
CA TRP A 34 -32.57 21.96 12.66
C TRP A 34 -31.95 21.74 14.05
N ILE A 35 -31.54 20.52 14.38
CA ILE A 35 -30.87 20.20 15.67
C ILE A 35 -29.53 20.90 15.78
N ALA A 36 -28.71 20.84 14.74
CA ALA A 36 -27.39 21.46 14.72
C ALA A 36 -27.49 22.98 14.99
N ARG A 37 -28.48 23.66 14.38
CA ARG A 37 -28.75 25.09 14.64
C ARG A 37 -29.30 25.37 16.03
N ARG A 38 -30.14 24.49 16.59
CA ARG A 38 -30.86 24.75 17.86
C ARG A 38 -30.05 24.36 19.09
N LEU A 39 -29.27 23.29 19.01
CA LEU A 39 -28.60 22.63 20.13
C LEU A 39 -27.08 22.48 19.94
N GLY A 40 -26.54 22.82 18.75
CA GLY A 40 -25.11 22.67 18.43
C GLY A 40 -24.18 23.72 19.03
N ALA A 41 -24.72 24.83 19.56
CA ALA A 41 -23.93 25.93 20.13
C ALA A 41 -23.46 25.70 21.59
N GLY A 42 -23.63 24.50 22.15
CA GLY A 42 -23.30 24.18 23.54
C GLY A 42 -21.83 23.78 23.78
N GLY A 43 -21.35 23.95 25.01
CA GLY A 43 -20.00 23.58 25.46
C GLY A 43 -19.72 22.06 25.44
N THR A 44 -18.51 21.66 25.83
CA THR A 44 -17.99 20.28 25.75
C THR A 44 -18.88 19.22 26.42
N GLY A 45 -19.57 19.58 27.51
CA GLY A 45 -20.40 18.67 28.30
C GLY A 45 -21.79 18.35 27.73
N THR A 46 -22.33 19.16 26.80
CA THR A 46 -23.68 18.93 26.24
C THR A 46 -23.70 18.13 24.95
N ARG A 47 -22.54 17.69 24.44
CA ARG A 47 -22.38 17.08 23.10
C ARG A 47 -23.01 15.69 22.97
N VAL A 48 -22.71 14.79 23.92
CA VAL A 48 -23.23 13.42 23.96
C VAL A 48 -24.76 13.38 24.15
N PRO A 49 -25.37 14.11 25.12
CA PRO A 49 -26.82 14.08 25.26
C PRO A 49 -27.54 14.66 24.05
N VAL A 50 -26.99 15.69 23.38
CA VAL A 50 -27.59 16.21 22.13
C VAL A 50 -27.52 15.18 21.01
N ALA A 51 -26.40 14.47 20.85
CA ALA A 51 -26.30 13.38 19.87
C ALA A 51 -27.27 12.22 20.16
N LEU A 52 -27.45 11.85 21.43
CA LEU A 52 -28.43 10.84 21.84
C LEU A 52 -29.86 11.27 21.53
N VAL A 53 -30.24 12.51 21.85
CA VAL A 53 -31.56 13.05 21.52
C VAL A 53 -31.77 13.10 20.01
N ALA A 54 -30.74 13.49 19.24
CA ALA A 54 -30.80 13.52 17.78
C ALA A 54 -31.07 12.13 17.17
N VAL A 55 -30.48 11.08 17.74
CA VAL A 55 -30.70 9.70 17.25
C VAL A 55 -32.00 9.10 17.78
N LEU A 56 -32.37 9.32 19.05
CA LEU A 56 -33.52 8.67 19.67
C LEU A 56 -34.86 9.26 19.24
N PHE A 57 -34.95 10.58 19.02
CA PHE A 57 -36.22 11.22 18.70
C PHE A 57 -36.88 10.69 17.40
N PRO A 58 -36.15 10.46 16.30
CA PRO A 58 -36.67 9.77 15.10
C PRO A 58 -37.09 8.31 15.33
N VAL A 59 -36.59 7.67 16.39
CA VAL A 59 -36.82 6.25 16.70
C VAL A 59 -38.06 6.04 17.55
N LEU A 60 -38.40 6.99 18.43
CA LEU A 60 -39.56 6.91 19.33
C LEU A 60 -40.89 6.61 18.62
N PRO A 61 -41.24 7.23 17.47
CA PRO A 61 -42.48 6.92 16.77
C PRO A 61 -42.53 5.47 16.27
N VAL A 62 -41.41 4.94 15.78
CA VAL A 62 -41.32 3.55 15.31
C VAL A 62 -41.46 2.57 16.48
N ALA A 63 -40.85 2.87 17.61
CA ALA A 63 -40.99 2.09 18.84
C ALA A 63 -42.44 2.11 19.36
N ALA A 64 -43.09 3.29 19.37
CA ALA A 64 -44.46 3.45 19.83
C ALA A 64 -45.46 2.70 18.95
N VAL A 65 -45.37 2.85 17.62
CA VAL A 65 -46.24 2.13 16.67
C VAL A 65 -46.01 0.62 16.76
N GLY A 66 -44.75 0.19 16.85
CA GLY A 66 -44.40 -1.22 17.04
C GLY A 66 -45.00 -1.81 18.32
N TRP A 67 -44.97 -1.07 19.43
CA TRP A 67 -45.55 -1.48 20.70
C TRP A 67 -47.08 -1.57 20.64
N VAL A 68 -47.76 -0.57 20.06
CA VAL A 68 -49.22 -0.57 19.87
C VAL A 68 -49.64 -1.75 19.00
N LEU A 69 -48.99 -1.97 17.84
CA LEU A 69 -49.32 -3.06 16.92
C LEU A 69 -49.07 -4.44 17.51
N GLY A 70 -48.09 -4.57 18.41
CA GLY A 70 -47.81 -5.83 19.12
C GLY A 70 -48.90 -6.26 20.11
N SER A 71 -49.79 -5.35 20.51
CA SER A 71 -50.90 -5.64 21.42
C SER A 71 -52.16 -6.20 20.72
N HIS A 72 -52.19 -6.20 19.38
CA HIS A 72 -53.35 -6.68 18.61
C HIS A 72 -53.28 -8.18 18.29
N LEU A 73 -54.41 -8.87 18.46
CA LEU A 73 -54.54 -10.34 18.40
C LEU A 73 -54.17 -11.01 17.06
N LEU A 74 -54.09 -10.26 15.95
CA LEU A 74 -54.04 -10.83 14.59
C LEU A 74 -52.64 -10.88 13.94
N GLY A 75 -51.59 -10.31 14.54
CA GLY A 75 -50.18 -10.44 14.13
C GLY A 75 -49.77 -9.94 12.73
N MET A 76 -50.69 -9.86 11.76
CA MET A 76 -50.46 -9.44 10.38
C MET A 76 -50.13 -7.95 10.24
N PRO A 77 -50.84 -7.02 10.93
CA PRO A 77 -50.46 -5.60 10.90
C PRO A 77 -49.05 -5.34 11.46
N GLN A 78 -48.68 -6.06 12.52
CA GLN A 78 -47.35 -6.00 13.11
C GLN A 78 -46.28 -6.55 12.15
N LEU A 79 -46.58 -7.65 11.45
CA LEU A 79 -45.68 -8.22 10.44
C LEU A 79 -45.46 -7.22 9.29
N ALA A 80 -46.53 -6.65 8.73
CA ALA A 80 -46.44 -5.68 7.64
C ALA A 80 -45.65 -4.42 8.06
N PHE A 81 -45.91 -3.88 9.25
CA PHE A 81 -45.14 -2.76 9.80
C PHE A 81 -43.66 -3.11 9.98
N THR A 82 -43.36 -4.29 10.52
CA THR A 82 -42.00 -4.76 10.73
C THR A 82 -41.23 -4.88 9.41
N VAL A 83 -41.86 -5.47 8.39
CA VAL A 83 -41.31 -5.61 7.04
C VAL A 83 -41.06 -4.23 6.42
N LEU A 84 -42.01 -3.31 6.55
CA LEU A 84 -41.86 -1.95 6.04
C LEU A 84 -40.67 -1.22 6.69
N VAL A 85 -40.56 -1.28 8.02
CA VAL A 85 -39.45 -0.65 8.75
C VAL A 85 -38.11 -1.26 8.34
N LEU A 86 -38.03 -2.58 8.17
CA LEU A 86 -36.83 -3.26 7.68
C LEU A 86 -36.46 -2.80 6.26
N LEU A 87 -37.42 -2.74 5.34
CA LEU A 87 -37.19 -2.29 3.96
C LEU A 87 -36.66 -0.85 3.89
N VAL A 88 -37.11 0.03 4.78
CA VAL A 88 -36.62 1.42 4.87
C VAL A 88 -35.29 1.51 5.63
N SER A 89 -35.00 0.55 6.51
CA SER A 89 -33.77 0.52 7.30
C SER A 89 -32.57 -0.04 6.54
N PHE A 90 -32.79 -0.88 5.51
CA PHE A 90 -31.74 -1.33 4.61
C PHE A 90 -31.16 -0.17 3.78
N GLY A 91 -29.92 -0.36 3.31
CA GLY A 91 -29.21 0.60 2.48
C GLY A 91 -29.99 1.05 1.23
N PRO A 92 -29.63 2.24 0.69
CA PRO A 92 -30.42 2.88 -0.36
C PRO A 92 -30.38 2.13 -1.70
N ARG A 93 -29.29 1.42 -1.99
CA ARG A 93 -29.10 0.55 -3.16
C ARG A 93 -28.46 -0.76 -2.74
N ASP A 94 -28.68 -1.79 -3.56
CA ASP A 94 -27.95 -3.06 -3.42
C ASP A 94 -26.47 -2.79 -3.64
N LEU A 95 -25.66 -3.16 -2.65
CA LEU A 95 -24.21 -2.99 -2.69
C LEU A 95 -23.61 -3.76 -3.87
N ARG A 96 -24.21 -4.89 -4.26
CA ARG A 96 -23.77 -5.68 -5.39
C ARG A 96 -23.93 -4.91 -6.70
N ASP A 97 -25.09 -4.31 -6.93
CA ASP A 97 -25.37 -3.56 -8.15
C ASP A 97 -24.44 -2.33 -8.25
N GLU A 98 -24.14 -1.65 -7.14
CA GLU A 98 -23.18 -0.53 -7.12
C GLU A 98 -21.75 -0.96 -7.45
N VAL A 99 -21.34 -2.14 -6.97
CA VAL A 99 -20.02 -2.70 -7.29
C VAL A 99 -19.96 -3.17 -8.74
N ASP A 100 -21.02 -3.81 -9.24
CA ASP A 100 -21.12 -4.27 -10.64
C ASP A 100 -21.10 -3.06 -11.60
N ASP A 101 -21.80 -1.97 -11.28
CA ASP A 101 -21.76 -0.70 -12.02
C ASP A 101 -20.34 -0.11 -12.05
N TYR A 102 -19.64 -0.14 -10.91
CA TYR A 102 -18.25 0.32 -10.79
C TYR A 102 -17.28 -0.54 -11.63
N VAL A 103 -17.39 -1.87 -11.53
CA VAL A 103 -16.58 -2.81 -12.32
C VAL A 103 -16.85 -2.63 -13.81
N ALA A 104 -18.11 -2.51 -14.22
CA ALA A 104 -18.48 -2.29 -15.61
C ALA A 104 -17.94 -0.95 -16.15
N ALA A 105 -17.86 0.09 -15.31
CA ALA A 105 -17.22 1.36 -15.69
C ALA A 105 -15.71 1.21 -15.90
N LEU A 106 -15.03 0.45 -15.02
CA LEU A 106 -13.61 0.12 -15.17
C LEU A 106 -13.32 -0.70 -16.43
N GLU A 107 -14.16 -1.70 -16.73
CA GLU A 107 -14.03 -2.55 -17.92
C GLU A 107 -14.21 -1.76 -19.22
N ARG A 108 -15.08 -0.74 -19.21
CA ARG A 108 -15.29 0.19 -20.35
C ARG A 108 -14.17 1.22 -20.49
N GLY A 109 -13.24 1.32 -19.53
CA GLY A 109 -12.18 2.33 -19.51
C GLY A 109 -12.67 3.76 -19.22
N ASP A 110 -13.89 3.93 -18.71
CA ASP A 110 -14.45 5.24 -18.35
C ASP A 110 -14.03 5.61 -16.93
N GLY A 111 -12.85 6.23 -16.82
CA GLY A 111 -12.26 6.62 -15.53
C GLY A 111 -13.09 7.65 -14.77
N ASP A 112 -13.82 8.51 -15.46
CA ASP A 112 -14.67 9.54 -14.85
C ASP A 112 -15.92 8.92 -14.23
N GLU A 113 -16.58 8.00 -14.95
CA GLU A 113 -17.70 7.23 -14.39
C GLU A 113 -17.24 6.34 -13.24
N ALA A 114 -16.11 5.64 -13.37
CA ALA A 114 -15.56 4.82 -12.29
C ALA A 114 -15.24 5.67 -11.05
N ALA A 115 -14.71 6.88 -11.21
CA ALA A 115 -14.46 7.80 -10.10
C ALA A 115 -15.76 8.32 -9.46
N ARG A 116 -16.80 8.60 -10.26
CA ARG A 116 -18.14 8.94 -9.74
C ARG A 116 -18.74 7.80 -8.92
N ARG A 117 -18.73 6.57 -9.43
CA ARG A 117 -19.24 5.39 -8.71
C ARG A 117 -18.42 5.05 -7.47
N ALA A 118 -17.10 5.19 -7.54
CA ALA A 118 -16.25 5.02 -6.37
C ALA A 118 -16.53 6.07 -5.29
N LYS A 119 -16.80 7.33 -5.67
CA LYS A 119 -17.21 8.39 -4.72
C LYS A 119 -18.52 8.05 -4.01
N GLU A 120 -19.47 7.43 -4.71
CA GLU A 120 -20.72 6.95 -4.14
C GLU A 120 -20.50 5.82 -3.12
N LEU A 121 -19.63 4.85 -3.42
CA LEU A 121 -19.26 3.75 -2.52
C LEU A 121 -18.43 4.21 -1.30
N LEU A 122 -17.51 5.13 -1.52
CA LEU A 122 -16.58 5.66 -0.50
C LEU A 122 -17.22 6.70 0.41
N GLU A 123 -18.29 7.36 -0.05
CA GLU A 123 -18.96 8.48 0.64
C GLU A 123 -18.01 9.63 1.02
N ALA A 124 -16.86 9.70 0.34
CA ALA A 124 -15.79 10.65 0.54
C ALA A 124 -15.24 11.09 -0.82
N ASP A 125 -14.54 12.23 -0.87
CA ASP A 125 -13.99 12.71 -2.13
C ASP A 125 -12.92 11.75 -2.67
N ALA A 126 -13.22 11.15 -3.82
CA ALA A 126 -12.35 10.23 -4.54
C ALA A 126 -11.37 10.98 -5.48
N SER A 127 -11.58 12.29 -5.66
CA SER A 127 -10.78 13.18 -6.50
C SER A 127 -9.31 13.14 -6.09
N GLY A 128 -8.44 12.66 -6.97
CA GLY A 128 -6.99 12.59 -6.72
C GLY A 128 -6.47 11.29 -6.10
N ARG A 129 -7.31 10.28 -5.83
CA ARG A 129 -6.87 8.98 -5.26
C ARG A 129 -6.18 8.03 -6.25
N GLY A 130 -6.16 8.36 -7.54
CA GLY A 130 -5.35 7.68 -8.56
C GLY A 130 -5.32 6.15 -8.42
N ALA A 131 -4.13 5.59 -8.20
CA ALA A 131 -3.88 4.16 -8.07
C ALA A 131 -4.45 3.50 -6.78
N GLY A 132 -4.78 4.27 -5.74
CA GLY A 132 -5.34 3.77 -4.47
C GLY A 132 -6.86 3.69 -4.43
N LEU A 133 -7.55 4.07 -5.52
CA LEU A 133 -9.01 4.10 -5.57
C LEU A 133 -9.64 2.71 -5.44
N ARG A 134 -9.04 1.69 -6.09
CA ARG A 134 -9.55 0.31 -6.06
C ARG A 134 -9.46 -0.29 -4.67
N ASP A 135 -8.32 -0.16 -4.01
CA ASP A 135 -8.11 -0.63 -2.64
C ASP A 135 -9.05 0.05 -1.65
N ALA A 136 -9.28 1.36 -1.82
CA ALA A 136 -10.24 2.08 -1.00
C ALA A 136 -11.68 1.58 -1.25
N VAL A 137 -12.04 1.27 -2.49
CA VAL A 137 -13.37 0.72 -2.83
C VAL A 137 -13.53 -0.70 -2.26
N GLU A 138 -12.52 -1.56 -2.36
CA GLU A 138 -12.52 -2.90 -1.77
C GLU A 138 -12.73 -2.85 -0.25
N GLU A 139 -12.00 -1.98 0.45
CA GLU A 139 -12.15 -1.76 1.89
C GLU A 139 -13.54 -1.21 2.23
N ALA A 140 -14.05 -0.27 1.43
CA ALA A 140 -15.36 0.30 1.60
C ALA A 140 -16.48 -0.72 1.42
N ILE A 141 -16.35 -1.72 0.56
CA ILE A 141 -17.38 -2.78 0.38
C ILE A 141 -17.64 -3.50 1.71
N PHE A 142 -16.60 -3.85 2.48
CA PHE A 142 -16.77 -4.53 3.77
C PHE A 142 -17.39 -3.63 4.84
N VAL A 143 -16.95 -2.37 4.89
CA VAL A 143 -17.51 -1.37 5.81
C VAL A 143 -18.98 -1.10 5.49
N GLN A 144 -19.31 -0.90 4.21
CA GLN A 144 -20.67 -0.65 3.73
C GLN A 144 -21.57 -1.87 3.92
N SER A 145 -21.05 -3.08 3.74
CA SER A 145 -21.79 -4.32 4.02
C SER A 145 -22.28 -4.35 5.47
N ASN A 146 -21.42 -3.97 6.43
CA ASN A 146 -21.82 -3.85 7.83
C ASN A 146 -22.86 -2.74 8.05
N ASN A 147 -22.60 -1.55 7.52
CA ASN A 147 -23.42 -0.37 7.82
C ASN A 147 -24.79 -0.39 7.12
N ARG A 148 -24.91 -1.08 5.97
CA ARG A 148 -26.15 -1.17 5.19
C ARG A 148 -26.99 -2.41 5.50
N ILE A 149 -26.37 -3.51 5.94
CA ILE A 149 -27.05 -4.81 6.08
C ILE A 149 -26.80 -5.42 7.47
N PHE A 150 -25.56 -5.80 7.82
CA PHE A 150 -25.32 -6.61 9.04
C PHE A 150 -25.69 -5.88 10.33
N GLY A 151 -25.36 -4.59 10.47
CA GLY A 151 -25.72 -3.80 11.64
C GLY A 151 -27.22 -3.63 11.81
N VAL A 152 -27.95 -3.46 10.69
CA VAL A 152 -29.41 -3.38 10.69
C VAL A 152 -30.03 -4.70 11.12
N ILE A 153 -29.56 -5.83 10.57
CA ILE A 153 -30.03 -7.18 10.93
C ILE A 153 -29.74 -7.47 12.41
N PHE A 154 -28.53 -7.15 12.89
CA PHE A 154 -28.17 -7.38 14.28
C PHE A 154 -29.10 -6.62 15.24
N TRP A 155 -29.24 -5.29 15.06
CA TRP A 155 -30.08 -4.49 15.95
C TRP A 155 -31.58 -4.79 15.76
N PHE A 156 -31.99 -5.27 14.59
CA PHE A 156 -33.33 -5.83 14.40
C PHE A 156 -33.56 -7.07 15.26
N MET A 157 -32.58 -7.98 15.34
CA MET A 157 -32.70 -9.19 16.15
C MET A 157 -32.71 -8.87 17.65
N VAL A 158 -32.00 -7.82 18.08
CA VAL A 158 -31.93 -7.42 19.50
C VAL A 158 -33.13 -6.58 19.95
N LEU A 159 -33.52 -5.57 19.18
CA LEU A 159 -34.54 -4.56 19.57
C LEU A 159 -35.73 -4.49 18.60
N GLY A 160 -35.84 -5.40 17.63
CA GLY A 160 -36.92 -5.41 16.65
C GLY A 160 -36.85 -4.22 15.67
N PRO A 161 -38.00 -3.79 15.11
CA PRO A 161 -38.07 -2.71 14.12
C PRO A 161 -37.40 -1.41 14.59
N ALA A 162 -37.53 -1.08 15.88
CA ALA A 162 -36.93 0.11 16.47
C ALA A 162 -35.39 0.04 16.46
N GLY A 163 -34.80 -1.14 16.66
CA GLY A 163 -33.35 -1.33 16.56
C GLY A 163 -32.80 -1.19 15.16
N ALA A 164 -33.49 -1.78 14.17
CA ALA A 164 -33.14 -1.63 12.76
C ALA A 164 -33.07 -0.15 12.36
N TRP A 165 -34.12 0.59 12.74
CA TRP A 165 -34.24 2.00 12.46
C TRP A 165 -33.25 2.87 13.26
N LEU A 166 -32.97 2.52 14.52
CA LEU A 166 -31.96 3.17 15.35
C LEU A 166 -30.59 3.13 14.68
N PHE A 167 -30.16 1.96 14.23
CA PHE A 167 -28.88 1.80 13.56
C PHE A 167 -28.83 2.63 12.27
N ARG A 168 -29.89 2.56 11.44
CA ARG A 168 -29.98 3.34 10.20
C ARG A 168 -29.94 4.85 10.42
N VAL A 169 -30.70 5.37 11.39
CA VAL A 169 -30.71 6.81 11.73
C VAL A 169 -29.34 7.26 12.21
N SER A 170 -28.66 6.47 13.05
CA SER A 170 -27.32 6.82 13.54
C SER A 170 -26.29 6.93 12.40
N ASP A 171 -26.35 6.02 11.42
CA ASP A 171 -25.48 6.03 10.24
C ASP A 171 -25.77 7.24 9.35
N LEU A 172 -27.05 7.50 9.03
CA LEU A 172 -27.46 8.64 8.20
C LEU A 172 -27.08 10.00 8.82
N LEU A 173 -27.27 10.18 10.13
CA LEU A 173 -26.89 11.42 10.82
C LEU A 173 -25.37 11.62 10.84
N ARG A 174 -24.59 10.54 11.04
CA ARG A 174 -23.12 10.59 10.96
C ARG A 174 -22.64 11.01 9.58
N ARG A 175 -23.21 10.42 8.51
CA ARG A 175 -22.87 10.76 7.11
C ARG A 175 -23.16 12.22 6.80
N ARG A 176 -24.32 12.73 7.23
CA ARG A 176 -24.68 14.16 7.07
C ARG A 176 -23.73 15.07 7.83
N ALA A 177 -23.33 14.70 9.04
CA ALA A 177 -22.37 15.47 9.83
C ALA A 177 -20.98 15.51 9.18
N ALA A 178 -20.49 14.38 8.65
CA ALA A 178 -19.23 14.31 7.92
C ALA A 178 -19.24 15.22 6.67
N PHE A 179 -20.35 15.24 5.93
CA PHE A 179 -20.53 16.11 4.76
C PHE A 179 -20.55 17.61 5.09
N GLN A 180 -20.97 18.00 6.30
CA GLN A 180 -20.88 19.39 6.77
C GLN A 180 -19.50 19.75 7.29
N GLY A 181 -18.84 18.84 8.02
CA GLY A 181 -17.46 19.04 8.47
C GLY A 181 -16.49 19.32 7.32
N ALA A 182 -16.68 18.63 6.19
CA ALA A 182 -15.90 18.86 4.97
C ALA A 182 -16.08 20.26 4.34
N ARG A 183 -17.13 21.01 4.70
CA ARG A 183 -17.39 22.38 4.22
C ARG A 183 -16.85 23.49 5.13
N GLY A 184 -16.19 23.15 6.24
CA GLY A 184 -15.51 24.13 7.10
C GLY A 184 -16.40 24.88 8.10
N ASP A 185 -17.62 24.42 8.34
CA ASP A 185 -18.49 25.03 9.37
C ASP A 185 -18.07 24.62 10.79
N MET A 186 -17.89 25.61 11.66
CA MET A 186 -17.31 25.59 13.02
C MET A 186 -18.02 24.69 14.08
N HIS A 187 -18.97 23.83 13.69
CA HIS A 187 -19.75 22.97 14.61
C HIS A 187 -19.29 21.50 14.63
N ASP A 188 -17.97 21.26 14.65
CA ASP A 188 -17.34 19.92 14.69
C ASP A 188 -17.51 19.18 16.06
N SER A 189 -18.38 19.65 16.94
CA SER A 189 -18.63 19.03 18.26
C SER A 189 -19.69 17.93 18.20
N LEU A 190 -20.76 18.16 17.44
CA LEU A 190 -21.88 17.22 17.29
C LEU A 190 -21.50 16.05 16.36
N GLY A 191 -20.77 16.34 15.27
CA GLY A 191 -20.31 15.33 14.32
C GLY A 191 -19.46 14.25 14.97
N ARG A 192 -18.44 14.64 15.76
CA ARG A 192 -17.63 13.69 16.54
C ARG A 192 -18.44 12.85 17.52
N ALA A 193 -19.44 13.43 18.18
CA ALA A 193 -20.32 12.69 19.08
C ALA A 193 -21.20 11.67 18.34
N LEU A 194 -21.67 11.99 17.13
CA LEU A 194 -22.44 11.07 16.28
C LEU A 194 -21.56 9.95 15.70
N VAL A 195 -20.32 10.25 15.29
CA VAL A 195 -19.33 9.24 14.89
C VAL A 195 -19.06 8.27 16.05
N ALA A 196 -18.81 8.81 17.25
CA ALA A 196 -18.60 8.03 18.45
C ALA A 196 -19.81 7.14 18.80
N LEU A 197 -21.03 7.70 18.76
CA LEU A 197 -22.25 6.97 19.07
C LEU A 197 -22.51 5.83 18.06
N HIS A 198 -22.33 6.10 16.76
CA HIS A 198 -22.47 5.08 15.73
C HIS A 198 -21.39 4.00 15.87
N GLY A 199 -20.13 4.38 16.12
CA GLY A 199 -19.03 3.43 16.36
C GLY A 199 -19.31 2.48 17.53
N LEU A 200 -20.00 2.95 18.57
CA LEU A 200 -20.43 2.13 19.70
C LEU A 200 -21.51 1.12 19.27
N LEU A 201 -22.51 1.57 18.51
CA LEU A 201 -23.57 0.69 17.98
C LEU A 201 -23.03 -0.33 16.98
N ALA A 202 -22.02 0.04 16.20
CA ALA A 202 -21.38 -0.81 15.20
C ALA A 202 -20.35 -1.79 15.80
N TRP A 203 -19.94 -1.62 17.07
CA TRP A 203 -18.85 -2.38 17.66
C TRP A 203 -19.06 -3.91 17.68
N ILE A 204 -20.26 -4.35 18.10
CA ILE A 204 -20.63 -5.78 18.12
C ILE A 204 -20.91 -6.30 16.69
N PRO A 205 -21.80 -5.67 15.89
CA PRO A 205 -22.06 -6.12 14.52
C PRO A 205 -20.80 -6.25 13.69
N ALA A 206 -19.88 -5.28 13.75
CA ALA A 206 -18.65 -5.29 12.98
C ALA A 206 -17.76 -6.51 13.29
N ARG A 207 -17.68 -6.91 14.56
CA ARG A 207 -16.91 -8.09 14.97
C ARG A 207 -17.55 -9.38 14.49
N LEU A 208 -18.87 -9.49 14.58
CA LEU A 208 -19.59 -10.65 14.07
C LEU A 208 -19.52 -10.74 12.54
N ALA A 209 -19.61 -9.61 11.84
CA ALA A 209 -19.44 -9.53 10.40
C ALA A 209 -18.00 -9.88 9.99
N ALA A 210 -16.99 -9.36 10.68
CA ALA A 210 -15.60 -9.71 10.44
C ALA A 210 -15.31 -11.21 10.68
N VAL A 211 -15.90 -11.83 11.71
CA VAL A 211 -15.86 -13.30 11.90
C VAL A 211 -16.57 -14.02 10.74
N SER A 212 -17.70 -13.50 10.29
CA SER A 212 -18.43 -14.07 9.15
C SER A 212 -17.62 -13.99 7.86
N PHE A 213 -16.90 -12.88 7.62
CA PHE A 213 -15.98 -12.74 6.49
C PHE A 213 -14.79 -13.68 6.60
N ALA A 214 -14.21 -13.83 7.79
CA ALA A 214 -13.14 -14.79 8.07
C ALA A 214 -13.59 -16.23 7.78
N LEU A 215 -14.81 -16.60 8.18
CA LEU A 215 -15.38 -17.93 7.94
C LEU A 215 -15.74 -18.17 6.47
N ALA A 216 -16.18 -17.13 5.75
CA ALA A 216 -16.56 -17.23 4.34
C ALA A 216 -15.35 -17.23 3.39
N GLY A 217 -14.20 -16.73 3.84
CA GLY A 217 -12.96 -16.64 3.06
C GLY A 217 -11.79 -17.33 3.75
N SER A 218 -10.60 -16.73 3.65
CA SER A 218 -9.41 -17.24 4.34
C SER A 218 -9.42 -16.95 5.83
N PHE A 219 -9.79 -17.95 6.64
CA PHE A 219 -9.87 -17.80 8.10
C PHE A 219 -8.53 -17.44 8.75
N GLU A 220 -7.43 -18.04 8.28
CA GLU A 220 -6.10 -17.85 8.86
C GLU A 220 -5.58 -16.42 8.67
N ASP A 221 -5.71 -15.88 7.46
CA ASP A 221 -5.29 -14.50 7.14
C ASP A 221 -6.19 -13.46 7.80
N ALA A 222 -7.48 -13.76 7.87
CA ALA A 222 -8.47 -12.92 8.53
C ALA A 222 -8.19 -12.81 10.03
N VAL A 223 -7.84 -13.91 10.71
CA VAL A 223 -7.44 -13.92 12.14
C VAL A 223 -6.09 -13.23 12.36
N GLY A 224 -5.12 -13.40 11.45
CA GLY A 224 -3.85 -12.70 11.50
C GLY A 224 -4.02 -11.17 11.43
N ASN A 225 -4.81 -10.69 10.46
CA ASN A 225 -5.09 -9.26 10.30
C ASN A 225 -5.97 -8.70 11.42
N TRP A 226 -6.87 -9.51 11.98
CA TRP A 226 -7.61 -9.14 13.18
C TRP A 226 -6.67 -8.82 14.35
N ARG A 227 -5.68 -9.67 14.62
CA ARG A 227 -4.70 -9.44 15.71
C ARG A 227 -3.92 -8.16 15.49
N VAL A 228 -3.43 -7.92 14.27
CA VAL A 228 -2.71 -6.69 13.92
C VAL A 228 -3.59 -5.45 14.08
N ALA A 229 -4.86 -5.53 13.69
CA ALA A 229 -5.83 -4.44 13.86
C ALA A 229 -6.12 -4.15 15.35
N VAL A 230 -6.09 -5.17 16.20
CA VAL A 230 -6.27 -5.02 17.65
C VAL A 230 -5.00 -4.51 18.35
N ASP A 231 -3.81 -4.97 17.93
CA ASP A 231 -2.53 -4.67 18.58
C ASP A 231 -1.98 -3.26 18.26
N ARG A 232 -2.31 -2.69 17.10
CA ARG A 232 -1.90 -1.32 16.70
C ARG A 232 -2.76 -0.21 17.30
N ALA A 233 -3.84 -0.55 17.99
CA ALA A 233 -4.85 0.41 18.44
C ALA A 233 -4.47 1.09 19.77
N THR A 234 -3.60 2.11 19.71
CA THR A 234 -3.34 3.02 20.84
C THR A 234 -4.23 4.27 20.87
N GLU A 235 -5.17 4.43 19.94
CA GLU A 235 -6.15 5.54 19.94
C GLU A 235 -7.60 5.05 19.76
N SER A 236 -8.56 5.93 20.07
CA SER A 236 -9.90 5.66 20.64
C SER A 236 -10.70 4.42 20.16
N ALA A 237 -11.47 3.88 21.11
CA ALA A 237 -12.36 2.74 21.00
C ALA A 237 -13.47 2.79 19.91
N LEU A 238 -13.63 3.86 19.15
CA LEU A 238 -14.82 4.06 18.30
C LEU A 238 -14.48 4.10 16.79
N ASP A 239 -13.22 4.40 16.43
CA ASP A 239 -12.68 4.18 15.06
C ASP A 239 -12.30 2.70 14.80
N ARG A 240 -12.41 1.84 15.82
CA ARG A 240 -12.02 0.41 15.80
C ARG A 240 -12.81 -0.47 14.82
N SER A 241 -14.00 -0.06 14.38
CA SER A 241 -14.95 -0.98 13.72
C SER A 241 -14.81 -0.99 12.19
N GLU A 242 -14.62 0.18 11.58
CA GLU A 242 -14.49 0.29 10.11
C GLU A 242 -13.11 -0.24 9.65
N ASP A 243 -12.01 0.10 10.33
CA ASP A 243 -10.67 -0.42 10.02
C ASP A 243 -10.56 -1.94 10.20
N LEU A 244 -11.20 -2.49 11.25
CA LEU A 244 -11.27 -3.94 11.46
C LEU A 244 -11.99 -4.64 10.30
N LEU A 245 -13.15 -4.12 9.89
CA LEU A 245 -13.94 -4.69 8.79
C LEU A 245 -13.18 -4.63 7.47
N ALA A 246 -12.55 -3.49 7.17
CA ALA A 246 -11.74 -3.29 5.98
C ALA A 246 -10.57 -4.30 5.92
N ARG A 247 -9.78 -4.42 6.99
CA ARG A 247 -8.62 -5.31 7.03
C ARG A 247 -9.00 -6.78 7.01
N VAL A 248 -9.96 -7.19 7.85
CA VAL A 248 -10.37 -8.59 7.97
C VAL A 248 -11.10 -9.04 6.71
N GLY A 249 -11.98 -8.20 6.16
CA GLY A 249 -12.68 -8.48 4.91
C GLY A 249 -11.73 -8.56 3.71
N LYS A 250 -10.80 -7.61 3.57
CA LYS A 250 -9.79 -7.66 2.50
C LYS A 250 -8.90 -8.90 2.61
N ALA A 251 -8.50 -9.26 3.84
CA ALA A 251 -7.71 -10.47 4.09
C ALA A 251 -8.49 -11.75 3.76
N SER A 252 -9.81 -11.78 3.95
CA SER A 252 -10.59 -12.99 3.66
C SER A 252 -10.75 -13.26 2.16
N LEU A 253 -10.65 -12.24 1.29
CA LEU A 253 -10.66 -12.40 -0.17
C LEU A 253 -9.36 -12.96 -0.75
N GLN A 254 -8.26 -12.90 0.01
CA GLN A 254 -6.93 -13.29 -0.47
C GLN A 254 -6.35 -14.42 0.40
N PRO A 255 -6.77 -15.68 0.17
CA PRO A 255 -6.18 -16.81 0.88
C PRO A 255 -4.66 -16.88 0.67
N SER A 256 -3.91 -16.88 1.78
CA SER A 256 -2.55 -17.36 1.83
C SER A 256 -2.57 -18.89 1.71
N VAL A 257 -1.64 -19.41 0.92
CA VAL A 257 -1.52 -20.84 0.62
C VAL A 257 -0.99 -21.63 1.84
N ALA A 258 -0.87 -21.01 3.00
CA ALA A 258 -0.41 -21.66 4.24
C ALA A 258 -1.37 -22.76 4.74
N GLY A 259 -2.66 -22.70 4.36
CA GLY A 259 -3.70 -23.62 4.84
C GLY A 259 -4.12 -24.77 3.92
N LEU A 260 -3.51 -24.95 2.73
CA LEU A 260 -3.86 -26.08 1.85
C LEU A 260 -3.14 -27.36 2.31
N ALA A 261 -3.91 -28.28 2.92
CA ALA A 261 -3.42 -29.60 3.30
C ALA A 261 -2.87 -30.37 2.06
N PRO A 262 -1.67 -30.97 2.13
CA PRO A 262 -0.96 -31.52 0.97
C PRO A 262 -1.41 -32.94 0.57
N GLU A 263 -2.71 -33.24 0.58
CA GLU A 263 -3.20 -34.63 0.44
C GLU A 263 -3.94 -34.96 -0.86
N SER A 264 -3.80 -34.17 -1.93
CA SER A 264 -4.39 -34.53 -3.25
C SER A 264 -3.53 -34.24 -4.48
N LEU A 265 -2.21 -34.15 -4.33
CA LEU A 265 -1.29 -34.12 -5.47
C LEU A 265 -0.47 -35.41 -5.49
N ASP A 266 -0.99 -36.41 -6.19
CA ASP A 266 -0.34 -37.70 -6.43
C ASP A 266 1.09 -37.52 -6.94
N ALA A 267 2.02 -38.07 -6.15
CA ALA A 267 3.46 -38.07 -6.33
C ALA A 267 3.95 -39.08 -7.40
N ALA A 268 3.32 -39.10 -8.58
CA ALA A 268 3.63 -40.08 -9.63
C ALA A 268 4.39 -39.54 -10.85
N THR A 269 4.60 -38.23 -11.02
CA THR A 269 5.26 -37.68 -12.23
C THR A 269 6.57 -36.94 -11.99
N ALA A 270 7.08 -36.88 -10.75
CA ALA A 270 8.28 -36.09 -10.41
C ALA A 270 9.54 -36.92 -10.07
N ARG A 271 9.57 -38.22 -10.39
CA ARG A 271 10.76 -39.09 -10.18
C ARG A 271 11.47 -39.56 -11.46
N GLY A 272 11.17 -38.97 -12.62
CA GLY A 272 11.75 -39.38 -13.90
C GLY A 272 12.99 -38.61 -14.40
N ALA A 273 13.40 -37.49 -13.81
CA ALA A 273 14.29 -36.56 -14.53
C ALA A 273 15.51 -35.99 -13.78
N LEU A 274 15.93 -36.55 -12.65
CA LEU A 274 17.08 -36.02 -11.89
C LEU A 274 18.10 -37.09 -11.43
N ALA A 275 18.33 -38.11 -12.26
CA ALA A 275 19.42 -39.07 -12.07
C ALA A 275 20.35 -39.15 -13.28
N HIS A 276 20.84 -38.00 -13.76
CA HIS A 276 21.99 -37.92 -14.66
C HIS A 276 22.64 -36.54 -14.57
N ARG A 277 23.48 -36.33 -13.54
CA ARG A 277 24.68 -35.45 -13.52
C ARG A 277 25.03 -35.07 -12.09
N CYS A 278 25.79 -35.94 -11.44
CA CYS A 278 26.75 -35.56 -10.39
C CYS A 278 27.79 -36.68 -10.30
N ALA A 279 28.91 -36.52 -11.01
CA ALA A 279 30.25 -37.01 -10.64
C ALA A 279 31.21 -37.02 -11.86
N ARG A 280 31.87 -35.89 -12.09
CA ARG A 280 33.26 -35.74 -12.58
C ARG A 280 33.79 -34.53 -11.81
N ASN A 281 34.98 -34.46 -11.23
CA ASN A 281 36.15 -35.34 -11.14
C ASN A 281 36.94 -34.85 -9.91
N VAL A 282 37.74 -35.72 -9.30
CA VAL A 282 38.98 -35.33 -8.62
C VAL A 282 40.11 -36.08 -9.34
N ASP A 283 41.07 -35.30 -9.82
CA ASP A 283 42.27 -35.73 -10.53
C ASP A 283 43.23 -36.53 -9.64
N LEU A 284 43.99 -37.47 -10.23
CA LEU A 284 45.43 -37.32 -10.51
C LEU A 284 46.13 -38.67 -10.69
N ALA A 285 47.10 -38.63 -11.61
CA ALA A 285 48.33 -39.43 -11.69
C ALA A 285 48.28 -40.85 -12.27
N GLY A 286 48.91 -40.98 -13.44
CA GLY A 286 50.08 -41.85 -13.56
C GLY A 286 49.93 -43.10 -14.41
N GLY A 287 50.74 -43.17 -15.47
CA GLY A 287 51.46 -44.40 -15.81
C GLY A 287 50.97 -45.17 -17.04
N ASP A 288 51.69 -44.97 -18.14
CA ASP A 288 52.14 -45.96 -19.14
C ASP A 288 51.43 -47.33 -19.23
N ARG A 289 50.98 -47.69 -20.43
CA ARG A 289 51.64 -48.72 -21.30
C ARG A 289 50.78 -49.09 -22.52
N ALA A 290 51.36 -48.85 -23.69
CA ALA A 290 51.62 -49.78 -24.79
C ALA A 290 50.54 -50.71 -25.42
N ALA A 291 50.75 -50.91 -26.73
CA ALA A 291 50.24 -51.95 -27.64
C ALA A 291 48.83 -51.69 -28.18
N GLY A 292 48.66 -51.39 -29.47
CA GLY A 292 48.82 -52.31 -30.61
C GLY A 292 47.40 -52.72 -31.05
N ALA A 293 47.00 -52.87 -32.30
CA ALA A 293 47.66 -52.93 -33.59
C ALA A 293 46.54 -52.85 -34.66
N GLY A 294 46.89 -52.52 -35.91
CA GLY A 294 46.10 -52.81 -37.12
C GLY A 294 44.91 -51.86 -37.35
N GLY A 295 44.91 -50.95 -38.31
CA GLY A 295 45.42 -51.06 -39.67
C GLY A 295 44.30 -51.47 -40.60
N LEU A 296 43.81 -50.54 -41.44
CA LEU A 296 43.54 -50.76 -42.86
C LEU A 296 43.07 -49.46 -43.55
N ARG A 297 43.83 -49.11 -44.60
CA ARG A 297 43.44 -48.47 -45.88
C ARG A 297 43.07 -46.98 -45.93
N ARG A 298 44.15 -46.23 -46.19
CA ARG A 298 44.35 -45.16 -47.20
C ARG A 298 43.19 -44.92 -48.20
N VAL A 299 42.77 -43.66 -48.29
CA VAL A 299 42.73 -42.87 -49.54
C VAL A 299 43.20 -41.44 -49.21
N ARG A 300 44.17 -40.92 -49.99
CA ARG A 300 44.67 -39.53 -50.00
C ARG A 300 43.74 -38.71 -50.90
N LEU A 301 43.30 -37.48 -50.60
CA LEU A 301 43.97 -36.16 -50.77
C LEU A 301 42.84 -35.09 -50.73
N PRO A 302 43.12 -33.77 -50.77
CA PRO A 302 43.45 -32.86 -49.67
C PRO A 302 42.33 -31.85 -49.36
N VAL A 303 42.11 -31.47 -48.08
CA VAL A 303 41.48 -30.19 -47.75
C VAL A 303 42.27 -29.54 -46.63
N LEU A 304 43.29 -28.80 -47.06
CA LEU A 304 43.93 -27.74 -46.30
C LEU A 304 42.98 -26.53 -46.30
N LEU A 305 41.92 -26.58 -45.48
CA LEU A 305 41.11 -25.43 -45.13
C LEU A 305 40.24 -25.82 -43.93
N VAL A 306 40.11 -24.93 -42.94
CA VAL A 306 39.26 -25.07 -41.74
C VAL A 306 39.90 -25.81 -40.53
N ALA A 307 41.12 -25.45 -40.14
CA ALA A 307 41.68 -25.80 -38.82
C ALA A 307 42.03 -24.57 -37.94
N VAL A 308 41.58 -23.35 -38.29
CA VAL A 308 41.88 -22.11 -37.53
C VAL A 308 40.62 -21.29 -37.21
N LEU A 309 39.42 -21.89 -37.27
CA LEU A 309 38.18 -21.23 -36.83
C LEU A 309 37.30 -22.18 -36.04
N ALA A 310 37.88 -22.80 -35.00
CA ALA A 310 37.10 -23.29 -33.87
C ALA A 310 37.34 -22.31 -32.71
N THR A 311 36.92 -21.06 -32.89
CA THR A 311 36.58 -20.22 -31.74
C THR A 311 35.53 -20.99 -30.95
N SER A 312 35.90 -21.39 -29.74
CA SER A 312 34.98 -21.93 -28.75
C SER A 312 33.81 -20.96 -28.62
N VAL A 313 32.68 -21.29 -29.22
CA VAL A 313 31.40 -20.75 -28.79
C VAL A 313 31.20 -21.39 -27.43
N ALA A 314 31.59 -20.68 -26.37
CA ALA A 314 31.24 -21.05 -25.02
C ALA A 314 29.72 -21.19 -25.00
N ASP A 315 29.26 -22.38 -24.67
CA ASP A 315 27.85 -22.70 -24.47
C ASP A 315 27.40 -21.87 -23.26
N ALA A 316 26.96 -20.64 -23.53
CA ALA A 316 26.50 -19.73 -22.50
C ALA A 316 25.22 -20.31 -21.92
N ALA A 317 25.25 -20.63 -20.63
CA ALA A 317 24.03 -21.00 -19.90
C ALA A 317 22.92 -19.98 -20.22
N PRO A 318 21.66 -20.42 -20.37
CA PRO A 318 20.58 -19.51 -20.71
C PRO A 318 20.55 -18.35 -19.70
N PRO A 319 20.35 -17.10 -20.16
CA PRO A 319 20.40 -15.95 -19.27
C PRO A 319 19.30 -16.08 -18.22
N ARG A 320 19.68 -15.91 -16.95
CA ARG A 320 18.73 -15.91 -15.83
C ARG A 320 17.65 -14.86 -16.07
N ARG A 321 16.39 -15.20 -15.80
CA ARG A 321 15.23 -14.30 -15.87
C ARG A 321 15.07 -13.58 -14.54
N ILE A 322 15.23 -12.26 -14.55
CA ILE A 322 15.26 -11.43 -13.34
C ILE A 322 14.01 -10.55 -13.28
N VAL A 323 13.32 -10.54 -12.14
CA VAL A 323 12.29 -9.54 -11.83
C VAL A 323 12.83 -8.57 -10.79
N SER A 324 12.72 -7.27 -11.05
CA SER A 324 13.12 -6.20 -10.11
C SER A 324 11.90 -5.63 -9.39
N LEU A 325 11.90 -5.60 -8.05
CA LEU A 325 10.79 -5.09 -7.26
C LEU A 325 10.94 -3.62 -6.84
N ALA A 326 11.91 -2.88 -7.38
CA ALA A 326 12.08 -1.46 -7.08
C ALA A 326 12.79 -0.68 -8.21
N PRO A 327 12.48 0.63 -8.40
CA PRO A 327 13.12 1.45 -9.42
C PRO A 327 14.65 1.53 -9.29
N ASN A 328 15.17 1.68 -8.08
CA ASN A 328 16.62 1.72 -7.82
C ASN A 328 17.31 0.40 -8.21
N LEU A 329 16.67 -0.75 -7.95
CA LEU A 329 17.21 -2.06 -8.34
C LEU A 329 17.18 -2.27 -9.85
N THR A 330 16.18 -1.72 -10.54
CA THR A 330 16.13 -1.73 -12.01
C THR A 330 17.29 -0.95 -12.61
N GLU A 331 17.58 0.24 -12.09
CA GLU A 331 18.74 1.03 -12.53
C GLU A 331 20.07 0.30 -12.26
N ILE A 332 20.22 -0.33 -11.08
CA ILE A 332 21.38 -1.15 -10.74
C ILE A 332 21.52 -2.31 -11.72
N ALA A 333 20.44 -3.02 -12.02
CA ALA A 333 20.48 -4.17 -12.91
C ALA A 333 20.87 -3.79 -14.34
N TYR A 334 20.33 -2.71 -14.88
CA TYR A 334 20.75 -2.20 -16.19
C TYR A 334 22.24 -1.81 -16.20
N ALA A 335 22.68 -1.06 -15.19
CA ALA A 335 24.08 -0.62 -15.09
C ALA A 335 25.07 -1.78 -14.86
N ALA A 336 24.63 -2.85 -14.19
CA ALA A 336 25.42 -4.07 -14.01
C ALA A 336 25.56 -4.89 -15.31
N GLY A 337 24.80 -4.56 -16.36
CA GLY A 337 24.75 -5.32 -17.61
C GLY A 337 23.64 -6.37 -17.66
N ALA A 338 22.79 -6.45 -16.64
CA ALA A 338 21.68 -7.40 -16.53
C ALA A 338 20.38 -6.92 -17.22
N GLY A 339 20.40 -5.81 -17.95
CA GLY A 339 19.23 -5.29 -18.68
C GLY A 339 18.50 -6.35 -19.54
N PRO A 340 19.20 -7.12 -20.39
CA PRO A 340 18.59 -8.19 -21.19
C PRO A 340 18.03 -9.37 -20.38
N ALA A 341 18.48 -9.52 -19.13
CA ALA A 341 18.00 -10.55 -18.20
C ALA A 341 16.74 -10.10 -17.43
N LEU A 342 16.42 -8.80 -17.42
CA LEU A 342 15.20 -8.30 -16.79
C LEU A 342 13.97 -8.67 -17.61
N VAL A 343 13.02 -9.34 -16.97
CA VAL A 343 11.75 -9.76 -17.59
C VAL A 343 10.54 -9.06 -17.00
N GLY A 344 10.72 -8.31 -15.92
CA GLY A 344 9.67 -7.51 -15.30
C GLY A 344 10.22 -6.54 -14.25
N THR A 345 9.47 -5.47 -14.01
CA THR A 345 9.82 -4.42 -13.06
C THR A 345 8.58 -3.84 -12.37
N VAL A 346 8.73 -2.86 -11.51
CA VAL A 346 7.63 -2.16 -10.84
C VAL A 346 7.40 -0.76 -11.42
N ALA A 347 6.25 -0.16 -11.10
CA ALA A 347 5.94 1.22 -11.42
C ALA A 347 7.07 2.19 -11.04
N TRP A 348 7.18 3.28 -11.81
CA TRP A 348 8.24 4.30 -11.71
C TRP A 348 9.67 3.81 -12.00
N SER A 349 9.85 2.58 -12.48
CA SER A 349 11.12 2.11 -13.06
C SER A 349 11.29 2.66 -14.48
N ASP A 350 11.59 3.95 -14.55
CA ASP A 350 11.56 4.76 -15.78
C ASP A 350 12.94 5.08 -16.36
N TYR A 351 14.01 4.55 -15.73
CA TYR A 351 15.40 4.72 -16.12
C TYR A 351 16.17 3.38 -16.11
N PRO A 352 17.05 3.11 -17.10
CA PRO A 352 17.18 3.83 -18.36
C PRO A 352 15.89 3.75 -19.19
N PRO A 353 15.72 4.54 -20.27
CA PRO A 353 14.45 4.57 -21.03
C PRO A 353 13.92 3.19 -21.46
N ALA A 354 14.82 2.24 -21.74
CA ALA A 354 14.47 0.85 -22.07
C ALA A 354 13.73 0.09 -20.94
N ALA A 355 13.86 0.51 -19.68
CA ALA A 355 13.15 -0.08 -18.55
C ALA A 355 11.63 0.12 -18.63
N ARG A 356 11.17 1.15 -19.35
CA ARG A 356 9.74 1.49 -19.51
C ARG A 356 8.97 0.44 -20.30
N ASP A 357 9.68 -0.33 -21.13
CA ASP A 357 9.10 -1.35 -21.99
C ASP A 357 8.90 -2.69 -21.26
N LEU A 358 9.43 -2.82 -20.04
CA LEU A 358 9.30 -4.04 -19.23
C LEU A 358 7.89 -4.18 -18.64
N PRO A 359 7.35 -5.41 -18.56
CA PRO A 359 6.10 -5.68 -17.86
C PRO A 359 6.13 -5.20 -16.41
N GLN A 360 5.09 -4.47 -16.00
CA GLN A 360 4.95 -4.00 -14.62
C GLN A 360 4.23 -5.04 -13.76
N VAL A 361 4.93 -5.53 -12.73
CA VAL A 361 4.46 -6.54 -11.76
C VAL A 361 3.94 -5.93 -10.46
N GLY A 362 3.72 -4.62 -10.42
CA GLY A 362 3.25 -3.92 -9.23
C GLY A 362 3.98 -2.59 -9.02
N ASP A 363 4.07 -2.18 -7.77
CA ASP A 363 4.68 -0.94 -7.32
C ASP A 363 5.51 -1.14 -6.03
N GLY A 364 6.04 -0.06 -5.44
CA GLY A 364 6.86 -0.13 -4.22
C GLY A 364 6.11 -0.61 -2.97
N TRP A 365 4.78 -0.70 -3.00
CA TRP A 365 3.92 -1.06 -1.87
C TRP A 365 3.19 -2.39 -2.08
N ARG A 366 2.75 -2.68 -3.31
CA ARG A 366 2.02 -3.90 -3.69
C ARG A 366 2.62 -4.57 -4.92
N ILE A 367 2.95 -5.85 -4.77
CA ILE A 367 3.44 -6.71 -5.86
C ILE A 367 2.34 -7.69 -6.30
N ASP A 368 2.07 -7.73 -7.59
CA ASP A 368 1.17 -8.68 -8.26
C ASP A 368 1.92 -10.00 -8.48
N LEU A 369 1.68 -10.95 -7.58
CA LEU A 369 2.38 -12.24 -7.55
C LEU A 369 2.06 -13.12 -8.75
N GLU A 370 0.85 -13.04 -9.29
CA GLU A 370 0.45 -13.81 -10.46
C GLU A 370 1.23 -13.35 -11.69
N ARG A 371 1.39 -12.02 -11.86
CA ARG A 371 2.26 -11.47 -12.90
C ARG A 371 3.71 -11.86 -12.69
N VAL A 372 4.22 -11.82 -11.46
CA VAL A 372 5.58 -12.30 -11.18
C VAL A 372 5.73 -13.76 -11.61
N LEU A 373 4.81 -14.65 -11.23
CA LEU A 373 4.86 -16.08 -11.60
C LEU A 373 4.70 -16.31 -13.10
N ALA A 374 3.82 -15.55 -13.78
CA ALA A 374 3.61 -15.65 -15.22
C ALA A 374 4.88 -15.33 -16.02
N LEU A 375 5.73 -14.43 -15.49
CA LEU A 375 7.03 -14.13 -16.08
C LEU A 375 8.07 -15.23 -15.88
N ARG A 376 7.78 -16.26 -15.06
CA ARG A 376 8.68 -17.38 -14.76
C ARG A 376 10.12 -16.91 -14.46
N PRO A 377 10.32 -16.05 -13.45
CA PRO A 377 11.66 -15.59 -13.09
C PRO A 377 12.47 -16.72 -12.46
N ASP A 378 13.76 -16.71 -12.73
CA ASP A 378 14.72 -17.53 -12.01
C ASP A 378 15.08 -16.86 -10.67
N VAL A 379 15.09 -15.52 -10.64
CA VAL A 379 15.40 -14.74 -9.43
C VAL A 379 14.57 -13.46 -9.36
N VAL A 380 14.17 -13.10 -8.14
CA VAL A 380 13.47 -11.86 -7.83
C VAL A 380 14.34 -10.99 -6.92
N LEU A 381 14.62 -9.76 -7.35
CA LEU A 381 15.39 -8.79 -6.57
C LEU A 381 14.43 -7.95 -5.72
N ALA A 382 14.48 -8.14 -4.40
CA ALA A 382 13.70 -7.38 -3.42
C ALA A 382 14.54 -6.24 -2.81
N TRP A 383 13.95 -5.06 -2.69
CA TRP A 383 14.64 -3.90 -2.13
C TRP A 383 14.56 -3.90 -0.61
N ASN A 384 15.70 -3.84 0.06
CA ASN A 384 15.78 -3.70 1.50
C ASN A 384 16.34 -2.29 1.81
N PRO A 385 15.56 -1.37 2.43
CA PRO A 385 14.38 -1.60 3.29
C PRO A 385 12.98 -1.56 2.62
N GLY A 386 12.85 -1.17 1.36
CA GLY A 386 11.55 -0.72 0.83
C GLY A 386 10.50 -1.81 0.56
N THR A 387 10.90 -2.99 0.09
CA THR A 387 9.98 -4.10 -0.15
C THR A 387 9.48 -4.68 1.17
N PRO A 388 8.15 -4.74 1.41
CA PRO A 388 7.62 -5.26 2.66
C PRO A 388 8.07 -6.70 2.94
N ARG A 389 8.46 -6.98 4.18
CA ARG A 389 8.89 -8.33 4.62
C ARG A 389 7.85 -9.41 4.29
N ALA A 390 6.57 -9.11 4.48
CA ALA A 390 5.49 -10.04 4.16
C ALA A 390 5.47 -10.42 2.66
N THR A 391 5.78 -9.48 1.77
CA THR A 391 5.87 -9.72 0.31
C THR A 391 7.05 -10.63 -0.02
N ILE A 392 8.21 -10.39 0.60
CA ILE A 392 9.42 -11.21 0.42
C ILE A 392 9.15 -12.66 0.84
N GLU A 393 8.57 -12.85 2.02
CA GLU A 393 8.22 -14.19 2.51
C GLU A 393 7.19 -14.89 1.62
N ARG A 394 6.18 -14.15 1.14
CA ARG A 394 5.16 -14.70 0.21
C ARG A 394 5.76 -15.12 -1.14
N LEU A 395 6.77 -14.42 -1.65
CA LEU A 395 7.48 -14.83 -2.86
C LEU A 395 8.32 -16.10 -2.61
N ARG A 396 8.95 -16.22 -1.44
CA ARG A 396 9.72 -17.41 -1.05
C ARG A 396 8.83 -18.64 -0.86
N THR A 397 7.62 -18.50 -0.31
CA THR A 397 6.67 -19.62 -0.18
C THR A 397 6.18 -20.14 -1.53
N LEU A 398 6.22 -19.33 -2.58
CA LEU A 398 5.96 -19.73 -3.96
C LEU A 398 7.17 -20.39 -4.63
N HIS A 399 8.19 -20.77 -3.85
CA HIS A 399 9.44 -21.38 -4.31
C HIS A 399 10.26 -20.53 -5.30
N LEU A 400 10.07 -19.20 -5.29
CA LEU A 400 10.91 -18.28 -6.04
C LEU A 400 12.21 -17.98 -5.26
N GLU A 401 13.34 -17.88 -5.98
CA GLU A 401 14.59 -17.39 -5.42
C GLU A 401 14.49 -15.87 -5.22
N VAL A 402 14.39 -15.41 -3.97
CA VAL A 402 14.28 -13.98 -3.65
C VAL A 402 15.56 -13.48 -3.00
N ILE A 403 16.25 -12.57 -3.68
CA ILE A 403 17.49 -11.94 -3.21
C ILE A 403 17.16 -10.54 -2.70
N GLU A 404 17.39 -10.34 -1.41
CA GLU A 404 17.25 -9.03 -0.78
C GLU A 404 18.51 -8.20 -1.02
N VAL A 405 18.34 -7.05 -1.66
CA VAL A 405 19.43 -6.13 -1.98
C VAL A 405 19.36 -4.93 -1.02
N PRO A 406 20.29 -4.84 -0.04
CA PRO A 406 20.34 -3.69 0.86
C PRO A 406 20.82 -2.44 0.10
N THR A 407 20.23 -1.27 0.43
CA THR A 407 20.72 0.03 -0.06
C THR A 407 20.61 1.12 1.01
N TYR A 408 21.11 0.83 2.20
CA TYR A 408 21.10 1.74 3.36
C TYR A 408 22.24 2.74 3.33
N ARG A 409 23.37 2.37 2.71
CA ARG A 409 24.62 3.12 2.69
C ARG A 409 25.11 3.34 1.26
N LEU A 410 25.97 4.33 1.06
CA LEU A 410 26.66 4.58 -0.20
C LEU A 410 27.44 3.35 -0.67
N ALA A 411 28.06 2.62 0.25
CA ALA A 411 28.81 1.39 -0.04
C ALA A 411 27.94 0.23 -0.54
N ASP A 412 26.63 0.27 -0.31
CA ASP A 412 25.73 -0.80 -0.71
C ASP A 412 25.45 -0.79 -2.22
N VAL A 413 25.51 0.37 -2.88
CA VAL A 413 25.30 0.50 -4.34
C VAL A 413 26.36 -0.27 -5.15
N PRO A 414 27.68 -0.09 -4.94
CA PRO A 414 28.69 -0.87 -5.65
C PRO A 414 28.64 -2.36 -5.29
N ALA A 415 28.25 -2.72 -4.06
CA ALA A 415 28.02 -4.12 -3.69
C ALA A 415 26.84 -4.73 -4.47
N ALA A 416 25.73 -3.99 -4.60
CA ALA A 416 24.56 -4.39 -5.38
C ALA A 416 24.87 -4.53 -6.87
N LEU A 417 25.66 -3.61 -7.46
CA LEU A 417 26.13 -3.72 -8.85
C LEU A 417 26.89 -5.03 -9.07
N ARG A 418 27.84 -5.34 -8.19
CA ARG A 418 28.65 -6.56 -8.26
C ARG A 418 27.79 -7.82 -8.10
N LEU A 419 26.89 -7.84 -7.12
CA LEU A 419 25.94 -8.93 -6.91
C LEU A 419 25.08 -9.20 -8.16
N VAL A 420 24.46 -8.15 -8.73
CA VAL A 420 23.61 -8.31 -9.92
C VAL A 420 24.45 -8.70 -11.14
N GLY A 421 25.67 -8.18 -11.26
CA GLY A 421 26.63 -8.58 -12.29
C GLY A 421 27.00 -10.06 -12.19
N ASP A 422 27.24 -10.58 -10.99
CA ASP A 422 27.53 -12.00 -10.77
C ASP A 422 26.31 -12.89 -11.12
N LEU A 423 25.11 -12.48 -10.72
CA LEU A 423 23.86 -13.19 -11.02
C LEU A 423 23.58 -13.27 -12.53
N ALA A 424 23.87 -12.21 -13.26
CA ALA A 424 23.65 -12.13 -14.71
C ALA A 424 24.86 -12.57 -15.55
N GLY A 425 25.97 -13.01 -14.94
CA GLY A 425 27.20 -13.36 -15.67
C GLY A 425 27.89 -12.16 -16.35
N THR A 426 27.60 -10.94 -15.88
CA THR A 426 28.05 -9.65 -16.44
C THR A 426 28.99 -8.90 -15.50
N ARG A 427 29.70 -9.62 -14.61
CA ARG A 427 30.64 -9.01 -13.65
C ARG A 427 31.68 -8.09 -14.28
N ALA A 428 32.17 -8.43 -15.49
CA ALA A 428 33.11 -7.59 -16.23
C ALA A 428 32.52 -6.21 -16.62
N THR A 429 31.19 -6.11 -16.79
CA THR A 429 30.46 -4.87 -17.03
C THR A 429 30.16 -4.12 -15.72
N ALA A 430 29.78 -4.85 -14.67
CA ALA A 430 29.41 -4.26 -13.38
C ALA A 430 30.60 -3.65 -12.61
N GLU A 431 31.76 -4.31 -12.65
CA GLU A 431 32.93 -3.91 -11.83
C GLU A 431 33.45 -2.49 -12.15
N PRO A 432 33.63 -2.08 -13.42
CA PRO A 432 34.04 -0.70 -13.73
C PRO A 432 33.03 0.36 -13.25
N VAL A 433 31.73 0.05 -13.26
CA VAL A 433 30.68 0.97 -12.78
C VAL A 433 30.77 1.12 -11.26
N ALA A 434 30.94 0.01 -10.54
CA ALA A 434 31.12 0.02 -9.09
C ALA A 434 32.37 0.81 -8.67
N GLN A 435 33.49 0.62 -9.37
CA GLN A 435 34.74 1.35 -9.09
C GLN A 435 34.62 2.85 -9.36
N ARG A 436 33.93 3.25 -10.43
CA ARG A 436 33.66 4.68 -10.70
C ARG A 436 32.83 5.31 -9.60
N PHE A 437 31.76 4.63 -9.17
CA PHE A 437 30.93 5.09 -8.05
C PHE A 437 31.76 5.28 -6.78
N GLU A 438 32.59 4.29 -6.42
CA GLU A 438 33.46 4.35 -5.25
C GLU A 438 34.44 5.53 -5.34
N ALA A 439 35.07 5.73 -6.50
CA ALA A 439 35.99 6.84 -6.73
C ALA A 439 35.30 8.20 -6.61
N GLU A 440 34.09 8.36 -7.15
CA GLU A 440 33.32 9.59 -7.06
C GLU A 440 32.93 9.92 -5.62
N VAL A 441 32.45 8.94 -4.85
CA VAL A 441 32.12 9.11 -3.43
C VAL A 441 33.37 9.48 -2.62
N GLN A 442 34.51 8.83 -2.86
CA GLN A 442 35.75 9.16 -2.15
C GLN A 442 36.24 10.57 -2.48
N ARG A 443 36.15 10.99 -3.75
CA ARG A 443 36.47 12.36 -4.15
C ARG A 443 35.61 13.37 -3.40
N LEU A 444 34.30 13.14 -3.30
CA LEU A 444 33.40 14.04 -2.55
C LEU A 444 33.74 14.08 -1.06
N ARG A 445 34.01 12.94 -0.42
CA ARG A 445 34.45 12.90 0.98
C ARG A 445 35.72 13.72 1.22
N GLN A 446 36.69 13.63 0.31
CA GLN A 446 37.93 14.41 0.42
C GLN A 446 37.70 15.91 0.22
N GLN A 447 36.83 16.29 -0.72
CA GLN A 447 36.51 17.69 -1.02
C GLN A 447 35.79 18.41 0.12
N HIS A 448 34.93 17.72 0.86
CA HIS A 448 34.11 18.32 1.92
C HIS A 448 34.58 17.95 3.34
N ALA A 449 35.78 17.36 3.49
CA ALA A 449 36.36 17.06 4.79
C ALA A 449 36.67 18.34 5.58
N GLY A 450 36.24 18.39 6.84
CA GLY A 450 36.60 19.48 7.78
C GLY A 450 35.80 20.78 7.65
N GLY A 451 34.73 20.82 6.84
CA GLY A 451 33.83 21.96 6.78
C GLY A 451 32.98 22.12 8.04
N THR A 452 32.45 23.34 8.28
CA THR A 452 31.51 23.59 9.38
C THR A 452 30.27 22.73 9.23
N VAL A 453 29.88 22.06 10.32
CA VAL A 453 28.72 21.17 10.36
C VAL A 453 27.43 21.98 10.40
N LEU A 454 26.56 21.80 9.41
CA LEU A 454 25.24 22.45 9.34
C LEU A 454 24.13 21.52 9.84
N ARG A 455 23.13 22.05 10.54
CA ARG A 455 21.90 21.33 10.90
C ARG A 455 20.96 21.26 9.69
N VAL A 456 20.75 20.07 9.16
CA VAL A 456 19.97 19.86 7.93
C VAL A 456 18.70 19.08 8.23
N MET A 457 17.58 19.53 7.69
CA MET A 457 16.35 18.75 7.55
C MET A 457 16.25 18.25 6.11
N VAL A 458 15.88 16.98 5.94
CA VAL A 458 15.53 16.39 4.65
C VAL A 458 14.02 16.13 4.63
N GLN A 459 13.32 16.68 3.64
CA GLN A 459 11.91 16.44 3.37
C GLN A 459 11.77 15.56 2.12
N ILE A 460 11.23 14.35 2.30
CA ILE A 460 11.01 13.42 1.20
C ILE A 460 9.58 13.45 0.66
N GLU A 461 8.62 14.00 1.42
CA GLU A 461 7.22 14.18 1.02
C GLU A 461 6.60 15.38 1.78
N ASP A 462 5.66 16.11 1.17
CA ASP A 462 4.95 17.24 1.81
C ASP A 462 3.69 16.81 2.59
N ARG A 463 2.85 15.94 2.01
CA ARG A 463 1.56 15.55 2.60
C ARG A 463 1.26 14.06 2.46
N PRO A 464 1.47 13.27 3.52
CA PRO A 464 1.96 13.67 4.85
C PRO A 464 3.41 14.17 4.83
N LEU A 465 3.83 14.94 5.84
CA LEU A 465 5.20 15.43 5.91
C LEU A 465 6.13 14.29 6.37
N PHE A 466 7.01 13.83 5.49
CA PHE A 466 7.98 12.77 5.78
C PHE A 466 9.43 13.27 5.75
N THR A 467 10.23 12.72 6.67
CA THR A 467 11.69 12.90 6.73
C THR A 467 12.40 11.55 6.67
N VAL A 468 13.72 11.53 6.79
CA VAL A 468 14.53 10.30 6.92
C VAL A 468 15.38 10.33 8.19
N ASN A 469 15.67 9.16 8.77
CA ASN A 469 16.58 9.03 9.91
C ASN A 469 18.05 8.84 9.48
N GLY A 470 18.95 8.67 10.45
CA GLY A 470 20.40 8.54 10.24
C GLY A 470 20.85 7.23 9.58
N ARG A 471 19.94 6.24 9.43
CA ARG A 471 20.23 4.97 8.76
C ARG A 471 19.92 5.00 7.26
N HIS A 472 19.28 6.07 6.77
CA HIS A 472 18.98 6.24 5.37
C HIS A 472 20.18 6.79 4.59
N VAL A 473 20.35 6.38 3.34
CA VAL A 473 21.50 6.79 2.50
C VAL A 473 21.58 8.30 2.28
N ILE A 474 20.43 8.99 2.21
CA ILE A 474 20.39 10.46 2.11
C ILE A 474 21.06 11.11 3.33
N SER A 475 20.91 10.54 4.52
CA SER A 475 21.59 11.05 5.72
C SER A 475 23.11 10.87 5.64
N GLU A 476 23.59 9.75 5.08
CA GLU A 476 25.02 9.56 4.83
C GLU A 476 25.56 10.58 3.81
N ILE A 477 24.77 10.94 2.80
CA ILE A 477 25.12 11.99 1.84
C ILE A 477 25.19 13.35 2.53
N VAL A 478 24.22 13.68 3.37
CA VAL A 478 24.23 14.92 4.17
C VAL A 478 25.48 14.97 5.04
N GLU A 479 25.83 13.87 5.71
CA GLU A 479 27.04 13.76 6.53
C GLU A 479 28.33 13.89 5.70
N LEU A 480 28.38 13.23 4.53
CA LEU A 480 29.48 13.34 3.57
C LEU A 480 29.75 14.79 3.17
N CYS A 481 28.69 15.58 3.03
CA CYS A 481 28.76 16.99 2.64
C CYS A 481 28.96 17.94 3.84
N GLY A 482 29.20 17.42 5.05
CA GLY A 482 29.41 18.21 6.27
C GLY A 482 28.11 18.79 6.85
N GLY A 483 27.00 18.07 6.73
CA GLY A 483 25.76 18.34 7.42
C GLY A 483 25.47 17.32 8.52
N ARG A 484 24.53 17.64 9.40
CA ARG A 484 23.98 16.74 10.41
C ARG A 484 22.47 16.72 10.26
N ASN A 485 21.91 15.56 9.96
CA ASN A 485 20.46 15.40 9.90
C ASN A 485 19.85 15.63 11.30
N VAL A 486 18.95 16.61 11.41
CA VAL A 486 18.30 16.97 12.68
C VAL A 486 17.29 15.93 13.17
N PHE A 487 16.99 14.89 12.39
CA PHE A 487 16.12 13.78 12.75
C PHE A 487 16.85 12.41 12.71
N ALA A 488 18.18 12.43 12.78
CA ALA A 488 19.00 11.23 12.64
C ALA A 488 18.66 10.13 13.65
N GLU A 489 18.22 10.50 14.85
CA GLU A 489 17.94 9.60 15.98
C GLU A 489 16.56 8.93 15.95
N LEU A 490 15.70 9.25 14.97
CA LEU A 490 14.38 8.63 14.86
C LEU A 490 14.48 7.13 14.54
N ALA A 491 13.62 6.33 15.19
CA ALA A 491 13.66 4.87 15.07
C ALA A 491 13.29 4.37 13.67
N GLN A 492 12.22 4.92 13.08
CA GLN A 492 11.78 4.56 11.74
C GLN A 492 12.68 5.19 10.67
N ILE A 493 12.89 4.50 9.55
CA ILE A 493 13.77 4.97 8.46
C ILE A 493 13.19 6.21 7.77
N ALA A 494 11.89 6.18 7.49
CA ALA A 494 11.12 7.27 6.89
C ALA A 494 9.89 7.59 7.76
N PRO A 495 10.05 8.32 8.88
CA PRO A 495 8.95 8.68 9.76
C PRO A 495 8.15 9.86 9.21
N GLN A 496 6.83 9.83 9.44
CA GLN A 496 5.99 11.02 9.37
C GLN A 496 6.32 11.93 10.57
N ILE A 497 6.43 13.23 10.32
CA ILE A 497 6.67 14.26 11.33
C ILE A 497 5.71 15.43 11.12
N ASP A 498 5.50 16.22 12.16
CA ASP A 498 4.70 17.44 12.08
C ASP A 498 5.60 18.69 11.95
N ALA A 499 5.03 19.80 11.48
CA ALA A 499 5.76 21.05 11.31
C ALA A 499 6.38 21.54 12.63
N GLU A 500 5.68 21.34 13.75
CA GLU A 500 6.13 21.67 15.10
C GLU A 500 7.45 20.99 15.47
N ALA A 501 7.65 19.74 15.01
CA ALA A 501 8.90 19.02 15.23
C ALA A 501 10.07 19.69 14.48
N VAL A 502 9.81 20.19 13.26
CA VAL A 502 10.80 20.94 12.47
C VAL A 502 11.13 22.27 13.14
N LEU A 503 10.11 23.01 13.60
CA LEU A 503 10.30 24.28 14.31
C LEU A 503 11.11 24.10 15.59
N ALA A 504 10.88 23.02 16.34
CA ALA A 504 11.61 22.73 17.58
C ALA A 504 13.10 22.40 17.34
N ARG A 505 13.44 21.81 16.18
CA ARG A 505 14.82 21.49 15.81
C ARG A 505 15.57 22.64 15.13
N ASP A 506 14.83 23.63 14.62
CA ASP A 506 15.35 24.83 13.94
C ASP A 506 16.50 24.52 12.94
N PRO A 507 16.25 23.75 11.87
CA PRO A 507 17.29 23.45 10.90
C PRO A 507 17.86 24.73 10.27
N GLU A 508 19.15 24.70 10.00
CA GLU A 508 19.86 25.76 9.27
C GLU A 508 19.66 25.61 7.76
N VAL A 509 19.37 24.40 7.29
CA VAL A 509 19.11 24.07 5.88
C VAL A 509 17.92 23.13 5.77
N ILE A 510 17.03 23.40 4.83
CA ILE A 510 15.95 22.46 4.43
C ILE A 510 16.22 21.99 3.01
N LEU A 511 16.36 20.68 2.85
CA LEU A 511 16.47 20.01 1.55
C LEU A 511 15.15 19.30 1.26
N GLY A 512 14.48 19.60 0.16
CA GLY A 512 13.29 18.88 -0.29
C GLY A 512 13.54 18.11 -1.57
N ALA A 513 12.93 16.93 -1.70
CA ALA A 513 13.05 16.09 -2.89
C ALA A 513 11.86 16.23 -3.86
N ASP A 514 10.70 16.69 -3.37
CA ASP A 514 9.42 16.66 -4.09
C ASP A 514 8.83 18.06 -4.35
N GLY A 515 8.02 18.22 -5.41
CA GLY A 515 7.22 19.42 -5.69
C GLY A 515 7.97 20.68 -6.19
N GLY A 516 9.31 20.66 -6.24
CA GLY A 516 10.13 21.77 -6.73
C GLY A 516 10.39 22.88 -5.69
N VAL A 517 11.37 23.75 -5.98
CA VAL A 517 11.89 24.71 -4.99
C VAL A 517 10.87 25.76 -4.54
N ASP A 518 9.97 26.17 -5.43
CA ASP A 518 9.02 27.23 -5.11
C ASP A 518 7.89 26.73 -4.21
N ALA A 519 7.41 25.49 -4.43
CA ALA A 519 6.42 24.87 -3.56
C ALA A 519 6.99 24.63 -2.15
N LEU A 520 8.20 24.05 -2.08
CA LEU A 520 8.91 23.82 -0.82
C LEU A 520 9.16 25.14 -0.07
N ARG A 521 9.60 26.19 -0.78
CA ARG A 521 9.83 27.50 -0.17
C ARG A 521 8.52 28.12 0.33
N ALA A 522 7.45 28.06 -0.47
CA ALA A 522 6.14 28.59 -0.11
C ALA A 522 5.53 27.88 1.13
N GLN A 523 5.79 26.58 1.29
CA GLN A 523 5.40 25.82 2.46
C GLN A 523 6.04 26.39 3.74
N TRP A 524 7.36 26.53 3.76
CA TRP A 524 8.10 26.91 4.96
C TRP A 524 8.09 28.42 5.25
N GLN A 525 7.81 29.26 4.25
CA GLN A 525 7.67 30.71 4.41
C GLN A 525 6.64 31.15 5.46
N ARG A 526 5.69 30.28 5.83
CA ARG A 526 4.71 30.51 6.90
C ARG A 526 5.36 30.72 8.28
N TRP A 527 6.61 30.29 8.46
CA TRP A 527 7.37 30.42 9.71
C TRP A 527 8.63 31.26 9.52
N PRO A 528 8.53 32.60 9.42
CA PRO A 528 9.66 33.49 9.11
C PRO A 528 10.76 33.53 10.18
N ARG A 529 10.50 32.98 11.38
CA ARG A 529 11.48 32.86 12.45
C ARG A 529 12.44 31.68 12.29
N LEU A 530 12.08 30.68 11.47
CA LEU A 530 12.91 29.51 11.23
C LEU A 530 14.23 29.93 10.58
N THR A 531 15.35 29.40 11.06
CA THR A 531 16.69 29.83 10.60
C THR A 531 16.86 29.61 9.09
N ALA A 532 16.44 28.46 8.56
CA ALA A 532 16.50 28.19 7.13
C ALA A 532 15.67 29.18 6.28
N VAL A 533 14.51 29.63 6.78
CA VAL A 533 13.67 30.61 6.08
C VAL A 533 14.30 31.99 6.12
N ARG A 534 14.77 32.44 7.29
CA ARG A 534 15.39 33.75 7.50
C ARG A 534 16.66 33.92 6.66
N LYS A 535 17.44 32.86 6.50
CA LYS A 535 18.71 32.86 5.77
C LYS A 535 18.57 32.43 4.30
N GLY A 536 17.35 32.05 3.88
CA GLY A 536 17.05 31.66 2.50
C GLY A 536 17.74 30.37 2.06
N THR A 537 17.99 29.44 2.98
CA THR A 537 18.72 28.18 2.79
C THR A 537 17.76 26.99 2.63
N ILE A 538 16.81 27.14 1.69
CA ILE A 538 15.84 26.11 1.31
C ILE A 538 16.13 25.71 -0.14
N TYR A 539 16.46 24.44 -0.35
CA TYR A 539 16.86 23.90 -1.65
C TYR A 539 15.96 22.73 -2.02
N ALA A 540 15.51 22.69 -3.28
CA ALA A 540 14.91 21.49 -3.83
C ALA A 540 15.94 20.75 -4.68
N LEU A 541 16.03 19.45 -4.45
CA LEU A 541 16.91 18.54 -5.15
C LEU A 541 16.04 17.57 -5.96
N PRO A 542 16.46 17.14 -7.16
CA PRO A 542 15.67 16.20 -7.92
C PRO A 542 15.53 14.86 -7.16
N ALA A 543 14.29 14.42 -6.90
CA ALA A 543 14.01 13.18 -6.17
C ALA A 543 14.63 11.94 -6.85
N ASP A 544 14.69 11.91 -8.18
CA ASP A 544 15.12 10.73 -8.93
C ASP A 544 16.62 10.41 -8.72
N ILE A 545 17.46 11.42 -8.49
CA ILE A 545 18.89 11.23 -8.23
C ILE A 545 19.25 11.15 -6.74
N LEU A 546 18.33 11.53 -5.84
CA LEU A 546 18.58 11.58 -4.39
C LEU A 546 17.87 10.46 -3.61
N ALA A 547 16.63 10.14 -3.97
CA ALA A 547 15.82 9.14 -3.27
C ALA A 547 16.08 7.71 -3.79
N ARG A 548 16.64 7.55 -4.98
CA ARG A 548 16.99 6.24 -5.56
C ARG A 548 18.45 5.93 -5.29
N ALA A 549 18.70 4.91 -4.48
CA ALA A 549 20.05 4.40 -4.25
C ALA A 549 20.56 3.61 -5.47
N SER A 550 20.95 4.32 -6.53
CA SER A 550 21.39 3.79 -7.81
C SER A 550 22.77 4.34 -8.19
N PRO A 551 23.38 3.90 -9.32
CA PRO A 551 24.67 4.43 -9.77
C PRO A 551 24.68 5.95 -10.04
N ARG A 552 23.52 6.60 -10.14
CA ARG A 552 23.39 8.06 -10.30
C ARG A 552 23.50 8.83 -8.99
N LEU A 553 23.45 8.14 -7.84
CA LEU A 553 23.44 8.76 -6.51
C LEU A 553 24.62 9.73 -6.23
N PRO A 554 25.84 9.55 -6.77
CA PRO A 554 26.91 10.54 -6.58
C PRO A 554 26.60 11.90 -7.20
N GLN A 555 25.73 11.97 -8.22
CA GLN A 555 25.25 13.22 -8.79
C GLN A 555 24.30 13.92 -7.81
N GLY A 556 23.43 13.16 -7.15
CA GLY A 556 22.60 13.66 -6.05
C GLY A 556 23.45 14.17 -4.89
N ALA A 557 24.52 13.45 -4.53
CA ALA A 557 25.46 13.88 -3.50
C ALA A 557 26.20 15.17 -3.85
N GLN A 558 26.61 15.36 -5.12
CA GLN A 558 27.18 16.63 -5.59
C GLN A 558 26.19 17.79 -5.42
N ALA A 559 24.92 17.58 -5.73
CA ALA A 559 23.89 18.61 -5.57
C ALA A 559 23.64 18.98 -4.10
N VAL A 560 23.63 17.98 -3.19
CA VAL A 560 23.57 18.22 -1.74
C VAL A 560 24.79 19.01 -1.27
N CYS A 561 25.98 18.62 -1.68
CA CYS A 561 27.22 19.27 -1.27
C CYS A 561 27.27 20.73 -1.73
N ALA A 562 26.88 21.02 -2.98
CA ALA A 562 26.78 22.38 -3.49
C ALA A 562 25.75 23.22 -2.71
N ALA A 563 24.60 22.65 -2.35
CA ALA A 563 23.58 23.32 -1.55
C ALA A 563 24.08 23.65 -0.13
N LEU A 564 24.84 22.75 0.49
CA LEU A 564 25.42 22.97 1.81
C LEU A 564 26.56 24.00 1.77
N ASP A 565 27.36 24.03 0.71
CA ASP A 565 28.39 25.06 0.52
C ASP A 565 27.78 26.46 0.34
N ASP A 566 26.73 26.61 -0.47
CA ASP A 566 25.99 27.87 -0.60
C ASP A 566 25.37 28.28 0.75
N ALA A 567 24.82 27.32 1.50
CA ALA A 567 24.27 27.59 2.82
C ALA A 567 25.31 28.10 3.82
N ARG A 568 26.53 27.55 3.82
CA ARG A 568 27.62 28.04 4.69
C ARG A 568 27.93 29.51 4.43
N GLN A 569 27.90 29.95 3.17
CA GLN A 569 28.14 31.34 2.80
C GLN A 569 27.01 32.27 3.27
N ARG A 570 25.76 31.82 3.23
CA ARG A 570 24.59 32.61 3.69
C ARG A 570 24.45 32.67 5.21
N LEU A 571 24.96 31.66 5.91
CA LEU A 571 24.86 31.55 7.37
C LEU A 571 25.89 32.41 8.12
N GLN A 572 27.04 32.69 7.49
CA GLN A 572 27.93 33.78 7.87
C GLN A 572 27.17 35.12 7.90
#